data_AF-A0A7L5DH36-F1
#
_entry.id   AF-A0A7L5DH36-F1
#
_cell.length_a   1.000
_cell.length_b   1.000
_cell.length_c   1.000
_cell.angle_alpha   90.00
_cell.angle_beta   90.00
_cell.angle_gamma   90.00
#
_symmetry.space_group_name_H-M   'P 1'
#
loop_
_entity.id
_entity.type
_entity.pdbx_description
1 polymer ?
#
loop_
_entity_poly.entity_id
_entity_poly.type
_entity_poly.pdbx_seq_one_letter_code
_entity_poly.pdbx_strand_id
1 'polypeptide(L)'
;MEPYNVIDDEDQPRTAEERAAMVSHSVAMIERMNAAIARHVATDIPNQLAIDQFAELRERYITELRELLQPIGVAVQWNADQRRAA
;
A
#
# COMPACT_ATOMS: atom_id res chain seq x y z
N MET A 1 -4.55 13.02 16.95
CA MET A 1 -3.78 12.86 15.70
C MET A 1 -4.74 13.16 14.58
N GLU A 2 -4.48 14.23 13.82
CA GLU A 2 -5.22 14.48 12.59
C GLU A 2 -5.00 13.31 11.62
N PRO A 3 -5.99 12.94 10.79
CA PRO A 3 -5.76 11.94 9.76
C PRO A 3 -4.69 12.49 8.82
N TYR A 4 -3.55 11.81 8.76
CA TYR A 4 -2.50 12.13 7.80
C TYR A 4 -3.01 11.66 6.44
N ASN A 5 -3.60 12.57 5.67
CA ASN A 5 -4.03 12.28 4.31
C ASN A 5 -2.79 12.02 3.46
N VAL A 6 -2.73 10.85 2.82
CA VAL A 6 -1.66 10.49 1.88
C VAL A 6 -1.96 11.06 0.48
N ILE A 7 -3.23 11.27 0.17
CA ILE A 7 -3.68 11.94 -1.04
C ILE A 7 -4.03 13.39 -0.68
N ASP A 8 -3.27 14.33 -1.23
CA ASP A 8 -3.59 15.74 -1.10
C ASP A 8 -4.95 16.06 -1.76
N ASP A 9 -5.65 17.08 -1.27
CA ASP A 9 -6.97 17.46 -1.78
C ASP A 9 -6.97 17.75 -3.29
N GLU A 10 -5.84 18.21 -3.84
CA GLU A 10 -5.66 18.47 -5.27
C GLU A 10 -5.56 17.20 -6.12
N ASP A 11 -5.08 16.11 -5.52
CA ASP A 11 -4.87 14.80 -6.15
C ASP A 11 -6.07 13.85 -5.95
N GLN A 12 -7.13 14.30 -5.28
CA GLN A 12 -8.37 13.54 -5.15
C GLN A 12 -9.00 13.28 -6.53
N PRO A 13 -9.44 12.04 -6.81
CA PRO A 13 -10.10 11.73 -8.07
C PRO A 13 -11.42 12.47 -8.18
N ARG A 14 -11.62 13.18 -9.30
CA ARG A 14 -12.81 13.99 -9.58
C ARG A 14 -13.89 13.17 -10.28
N THR A 15 -13.48 12.07 -10.92
CA THR A 15 -14.34 11.13 -11.65
C THR A 15 -14.21 9.71 -11.13
N ALA A 16 -15.18 8.86 -11.47
CA ALA A 16 -15.13 7.43 -11.13
C ALA A 16 -13.99 6.72 -11.87
N GLU A 17 -13.72 7.13 -13.11
CA GLU A 17 -12.66 6.59 -13.95
C GLU A 17 -11.27 6.91 -13.39
N GLU A 18 -11.03 8.16 -12.96
CA GLU A 18 -9.79 8.55 -12.27
C GLU A 18 -9.61 7.74 -10.98
N ARG A 19 -10.68 7.60 -10.18
CA ARG A 19 -10.63 6.77 -8.95
C ARG A 19 -10.25 5.33 -9.28
N ALA A 20 -10.86 4.73 -10.31
CA ALA A 20 -10.58 3.36 -10.71
C ALA A 20 -9.13 3.19 -11.21
N ALA A 21 -8.59 4.18 -11.93
CA ALA A 21 -7.21 4.20 -12.37
C ALA A 21 -6.23 4.30 -11.19
N MET A 22 -6.49 5.20 -10.24
CA MET A 22 -5.69 5.34 -9.02
C MET A 22 -5.74 4.08 -8.17
N VAL A 23 -6.92 3.52 -7.92
CA VAL A 23 -7.08 2.24 -7.20
C VAL A 23 -6.28 1.12 -7.87
N SER A 24 -6.37 0.99 -9.19
CA SER A 24 -5.62 -0.02 -9.94
C SER A 24 -4.11 0.19 -9.82
N HIS A 25 -3.66 1.45 -9.83
CA HIS A 25 -2.26 1.79 -9.63
C HIS A 25 -1.77 1.43 -8.23
N SER A 26 -2.49 1.84 -7.17
CA SER A 26 -2.08 1.55 -5.78
C SER A 26 -2.02 0.03 -5.55
N VAL A 27 -2.97 -0.75 -6.08
CA VAL A 27 -2.95 -2.23 -6.01
C VAL A 27 -1.72 -2.81 -6.71
N ALA A 28 -1.42 -2.38 -7.94
CA ALA A 28 -0.24 -2.85 -8.67
C ALA A 28 1.07 -2.53 -7.93
N MET A 29 1.14 -1.35 -7.29
CA MET A 29 2.30 -0.96 -6.49
C MET A 29 2.43 -1.81 -5.22
N ILE A 30 1.33 -2.10 -4.52
CA ILE A 30 1.32 -3.00 -3.35
C ILE A 30 1.85 -4.39 -3.74
N GLU A 31 1.35 -4.96 -4.84
CA GLU A 31 1.80 -6.26 -5.34
C GLU A 31 3.30 -6.26 -5.68
N ARG A 32 3.77 -5.20 -6.34
CA ARG A 32 5.18 -5.01 -6.65
C ARG A 32 6.05 -4.93 -5.38
N MET A 33 5.60 -4.21 -4.35
CA MET A 33 6.33 -4.11 -3.08
C MET A 33 6.35 -5.46 -2.36
N ASN A 34 5.23 -6.20 -2.35
CA ASN A 34 5.19 -7.56 -1.79
C ASN A 34 6.17 -8.50 -2.49
N ALA A 35 6.25 -8.46 -3.83
CA ALA A 35 7.22 -9.25 -4.58
C ALA A 35 8.67 -8.85 -4.26
N ALA A 36 8.95 -7.55 -4.08
CA ALA A 36 10.28 -7.08 -3.69
C ALA A 36 10.66 -7.55 -2.28
N ILE A 37 9.76 -7.42 -1.31
CA ILE A 37 9.95 -7.93 0.06
C ILE A 37 10.24 -9.43 0.03
N ALA A 38 9.43 -10.22 -0.67
CA ALA A 38 9.60 -11.67 -0.76
C ALA A 38 10.99 -12.05 -1.31
N ARG A 39 11.48 -11.33 -2.33
CA ARG A 39 12.83 -11.54 -2.88
C ARG A 39 13.93 -11.27 -1.86
N HIS A 40 13.81 -10.22 -1.06
CA HIS A 40 14.81 -9.87 -0.04
C HIS A 40 14.73 -10.71 1.24
N VAL A 41 13.57 -11.32 1.52
CA VAL A 41 13.41 -12.29 2.61
C VAL A 41 14.01 -13.65 2.23
N ALA A 42 13.86 -14.07 0.97
CA ALA A 42 14.28 -15.39 0.51
C ALA A 42 15.80 -15.53 0.24
N THR A 43 16.60 -14.49 0.43
CA THR A 43 18.06 -14.54 0.26
C THR A 43 18.74 -15.15 1.48
N ASP A 44 19.87 -15.85 1.28
CA ASP A 44 20.65 -16.50 2.35
C ASP A 44 20.99 -15.57 3.52
N ILE A 45 21.20 -14.29 3.22
CA ILE A 45 21.29 -13.21 4.20
C ILE A 45 20.19 -12.19 3.87
N PRO A 46 19.08 -12.16 4.62
CA PRO A 46 18.00 -11.21 4.38
C PRO A 46 18.48 -9.76 4.47
N ASN A 47 18.08 -8.94 3.50
CA ASN A 47 18.38 -7.51 3.52
C ASN A 47 17.29 -6.77 4.30
N GLN A 48 17.46 -6.69 5.62
CA GLN A 48 16.46 -6.09 6.51
C GLN A 48 16.14 -4.62 6.16
N LEU A 49 17.15 -3.83 5.80
CA LEU A 49 16.95 -2.43 5.40
C LEU A 49 16.04 -2.32 4.17
N ALA A 50 16.28 -3.14 3.15
CA ALA A 50 15.44 -3.15 1.95
C ALA A 50 14.01 -3.62 2.27
N ILE A 51 13.87 -4.66 3.12
CA ILE A 51 12.57 -5.15 3.57
C ILE A 51 11.78 -4.03 4.26
N ASP A 52 12.41 -3.30 5.16
CA ASP A 52 11.75 -2.21 5.91
C ASP A 52 11.34 -1.06 4.98
N GLN A 53 12.21 -0.68 4.05
CA GLN A 53 11.90 0.36 3.05
C GLN A 53 10.72 -0.02 2.15
N PHE A 54 10.71 -1.24 1.62
CA PHE A 54 9.58 -1.70 0.80
C PHE A 54 8.30 -1.88 1.61
N ALA A 55 8.42 -2.26 2.89
CA ALA A 55 7.28 -2.35 3.79
C ALA A 55 6.67 -0.97 4.08
N GLU A 56 7.48 0.06 4.26
CA GLU A 56 7.02 1.44 4.44
C GLU A 56 6.30 1.94 3.18
N LEU A 57 6.89 1.75 2.00
CA LEU A 57 6.25 2.13 0.73
C LEU A 57 4.93 1.40 0.51
N ARG A 58 4.88 0.10 0.81
CA ARG A 58 3.63 -0.68 0.74
C ARG A 58 2.56 -0.10 1.66
N GLU A 59 2.90 0.27 2.89
CA GLU A 59 1.94 0.84 3.84
C GLU A 59 1.37 2.18 3.36
N ARG A 60 2.20 3.00 2.69
CA ARG A 60 1.74 4.23 2.03
C ARG A 60 0.68 3.94 0.99
N TYR A 61 0.93 2.99 0.07
CA TYR A 61 -0.05 2.62 -0.95
C TYR A 61 -1.30 1.95 -0.38
N ILE A 62 -1.21 1.23 0.74
CA ILE A 62 -2.39 0.69 1.45
C ILE A 62 -3.24 1.83 2.02
N THR A 63 -2.60 2.85 2.58
CA THR A 63 -3.29 4.02 3.12
C THR A 63 -3.94 4.84 2.00
N GLU A 64 -3.23 5.07 0.89
CA GLU A 64 -3.78 5.69 -0.31
C GLU A 64 -5.02 4.92 -0.83
N LEU A 65 -4.91 3.60 -0.92
CA LEU A 65 -6.03 2.74 -1.33
C LEU A 65 -7.22 2.85 -0.37
N ARG A 66 -7.00 2.96 0.94
CA ARG A 66 -8.07 3.21 1.93
C ARG A 66 -8.75 4.55 1.67
N GLU A 67 -7.99 5.61 1.47
CA GLU A 67 -8.52 6.95 1.21
C GLU A 67 -9.33 7.01 -0.09
N LEU A 68 -8.89 6.30 -1.13
CA LEU A 68 -9.64 6.21 -2.40
C LEU A 68 -10.97 5.46 -2.25
N LEU A 69 -11.03 4.47 -1.36
CA LEU A 69 -12.17 3.56 -1.22
C LEU A 69 -13.15 3.96 -0.10
N GLN A 70 -12.69 4.71 0.90
CA GLN A 70 -13.53 5.17 2.01
C GLN A 70 -14.77 5.96 1.54
N PRO A 71 -14.70 6.91 0.59
CA PRO A 71 -15.86 7.70 0.16
C PRO A 71 -16.98 6.88 -0.46
N ILE A 72 -16.66 5.70 -0.99
CA ILE A 72 -17.63 4.78 -1.61
C ILE A 72 -18.05 3.65 -0.65
N GLY A 73 -17.69 3.75 0.63
CA GLY A 73 -18.11 2.83 1.69
C GLY A 73 -17.35 1.50 1.71
N VAL A 74 -16.19 1.40 1.04
CA VAL A 74 -15.38 0.18 1.02
C VAL A 74 -14.27 0.29 2.06
N ALA A 75 -14.26 -0.65 3.02
CA ALA A 75 -13.24 -0.74 4.05
C ALA A 75 -12.10 -1.68 3.63
N VAL A 76 -10.85 -1.21 3.69
CA VAL A 76 -9.67 -2.04 3.38
C VAL A 76 -9.02 -2.52 4.67
N GLN A 77 -9.11 -3.82 4.93
CA GLN A 77 -8.40 -4.48 6.03
C GLN A 77 -7.09 -5.07 5.52
N TRP A 78 -5.99 -4.74 6.20
CA TRP A 78 -4.69 -5.33 5.92
C TRP A 78 -4.25 -6.15 7.13
N ASN A 79 -4.20 -7.47 6.98
CA ASN A 79 -3.77 -8.36 8.05
C ASN A 79 -2.24 -8.46 8.03
N ALA A 80 -1.60 -7.65 8.88
CA ALA A 80 -0.14 -7.63 9.04
C ALA A 80 0.46 -8.92 9.65
N ASP A 81 -0.38 -9.90 10.02
CA ASP A 81 0.01 -11.13 10.72
C ASP A 81 0.91 -12.09 9.95
N GLN A 82 1.21 -11.84 8.67
CA GLN A 82 2.16 -12.66 7.93
C GLN A 82 3.64 -12.46 8.33
N ARG A 83 3.95 -11.50 9.22
CA ARG A 83 5.33 -11.29 9.73
C ARG A 83 5.75 -12.24 10.87
N ARG A 84 4.87 -13.11 11.38
CA ARG A 84 5.16 -14.01 12.52
C ARG A 84 5.27 -15.50 12.18
N ALA A 85 5.09 -15.88 10.91
CA ALA A 85 5.03 -17.29 10.50
C ALA A 85 6.13 -17.72 9.52
N ALA A 86 7.28 -17.03 9.50
CA ALA A 86 8.47 -17.44 8.77
C ALA A 86 9.66 -17.50 9.73
#